data_AF-A0A2W4X7R9-F1
#
_entry.id   AF-A0A2W4X7R9-F1
#
_cell.length_a   1.000
_cell.length_b   1.000
_cell.length_c   1.000
_cell.angle_alpha   90.00
_cell.angle_beta   90.00
_cell.angle_gamma   90.00
#
_symmetry.space_group_name_H-M   'P 1'
#
loop_
_entity.id
_entity.type
_entity.pdbx_description
1 polymer ?
#
loop_
_entity_poly.entity_id
_entity_poly.type
_entity_poly.pdbx_seq_one_letter_code
_entity_poly.pdbx_strand_id
1 'polypeptide(L)'
;MLTTYQPRIVRLDMLDIDYARMVAGEPIAKERQGRLEAADAYTLNRLEKQISRYLYGQLSQESKDDILCDIGQTAELLTQCDMEDIHQRMRETGRFYLMNGERQQIINWVKDELGIDIAIPDM
;
A
#
# COMPACT_ATOMS: atom_id res chain seq x y z
N MET A 1 31.31 2.23 -23.01
CA MET A 1 30.01 2.55 -23.65
C MET A 1 28.95 2.45 -22.57
N LEU A 2 28.32 3.56 -22.19
CA LEU A 2 27.30 3.61 -21.13
C LEU A 2 25.94 3.31 -21.74
N THR A 3 25.34 2.18 -21.37
CA THR A 3 23.96 1.82 -21.76
C THR A 3 22.98 2.71 -21.01
N THR A 4 22.34 3.63 -21.73
CA THR A 4 21.23 4.45 -21.23
C THR A 4 19.99 3.56 -21.07
N TYR A 5 19.70 3.17 -19.83
CA TYR A 5 18.44 2.49 -19.48
C TYR A 5 17.31 3.52 -19.55
N GLN A 6 16.58 3.56 -20.67
CA GLN A 6 15.35 4.35 -20.74
C GLN A 6 14.26 3.59 -19.99
N PRO A 7 13.66 4.14 -18.91
CA PRO A 7 12.53 3.51 -18.26
C PRO A 7 11.38 3.40 -19.28
N ARG A 8 10.97 2.18 -19.58
CA ARG A 8 9.84 1.89 -20.45
C ARG A 8 8.56 2.26 -19.70
N ILE A 9 8.08 3.48 -19.90
CA ILE A 9 6.79 3.93 -19.37
C ILE A 9 5.70 3.16 -20.13
N VAL A 10 5.21 2.08 -19.51
CA VAL A 10 4.03 1.35 -19.99
C VAL A 10 2.81 2.15 -19.56
N ARG A 11 2.15 2.82 -20.50
CA ARG A 11 0.81 3.36 -20.27
C ARG A 11 -0.16 2.19 -20.32
N LEU A 12 -0.57 1.70 -19.15
CA LEU A 12 -1.68 0.76 -19.05
C LEU A 12 -2.97 1.50 -19.39
N ASP A 13 -3.54 1.21 -20.55
CA ASP A 13 -4.96 1.48 -20.84
C ASP A 13 -5.77 0.46 -20.04
N MET A 14 -6.13 0.83 -18.82
CA MET A 14 -6.92 -0.01 -17.93
C MET A 14 -8.39 0.21 -18.25
N LEU A 15 -9.10 -0.83 -18.71
CA LEU A 15 -10.56 -0.77 -18.89
C LEU A 15 -11.20 -0.54 -17.52
N ASP A 16 -12.30 0.22 -17.47
CA ASP A 16 -13.04 0.52 -16.23
C ASP A 16 -13.43 -0.75 -15.45
N ILE A 17 -13.56 -1.90 -16.12
CA ILE A 17 -13.84 -3.21 -15.53
C ILE A 17 -12.63 -3.79 -14.81
N ASP A 18 -11.42 -3.59 -15.32
CA ASP A 18 -10.18 -4.02 -14.68
C ASP A 18 -9.85 -3.11 -13.49
N TYR A 19 -10.15 -1.81 -13.61
CA TYR A 19 -10.15 -0.88 -12.48
C TYR A 19 -11.21 -1.27 -11.44
N ALA A 20 -12.44 -1.59 -11.86
CA ALA A 20 -13.50 -2.04 -10.97
C ALA A 20 -13.18 -3.36 -10.28
N ARG A 21 -12.44 -4.28 -10.91
CA ARG A 21 -11.93 -5.51 -10.28
C ARG A 21 -10.77 -5.24 -9.33
N MET A 22 -9.92 -4.27 -9.63
CA MET A 22 -8.89 -3.77 -8.71
C MET A 22 -9.51 -3.08 -7.49
N VAL A 23 -10.61 -2.35 -7.67
CA VAL A 23 -11.39 -1.69 -6.61
C VAL A 23 -12.33 -2.67 -5.89
N ALA A 24 -12.70 -3.78 -6.53
CA ALA A 24 -13.48 -4.88 -5.95
C ALA A 24 -12.65 -5.81 -5.04
N GLY A 25 -11.63 -5.26 -4.37
CA GLY A 25 -11.31 -5.73 -3.03
C GLY A 25 -12.55 -5.62 -2.15
N GLU A 26 -12.59 -6.36 -1.03
CA GLU A 26 -13.75 -6.29 -0.13
C GLU A 26 -14.12 -4.82 0.11
N PRO A 27 -15.36 -4.40 -0.21
CA PRO A 27 -15.71 -2.99 -0.14
C PRO A 27 -15.62 -2.56 1.32
N ILE A 28 -14.91 -1.45 1.57
CA ILE A 28 -14.87 -0.81 2.89
C ILE A 28 -16.32 -0.64 3.34
N ALA A 29 -16.64 -1.15 4.54
CA ALA A 29 -18.02 -1.10 5.02
C ALA A 29 -18.51 0.37 4.98
N LYS A 30 -19.67 0.61 4.36
CA LYS A 30 -20.19 1.98 4.07
C LYS A 30 -20.21 2.91 5.29
N GLU A 31 -20.41 2.36 6.48
CA GLU A 31 -20.42 3.11 7.74
C GLU A 31 -19.03 3.69 8.10
N ARG A 32 -17.96 2.99 7.71
CA ARG A 32 -16.55 3.37 7.92
C ARG A 32 -16.06 4.31 6.83
N GLN A 33 -16.52 4.06 5.59
CA GLN A 33 -16.29 4.94 4.45
C GLN A 33 -16.82 6.36 4.71
N GLY A 34 -18.03 6.50 5.25
CA GLY A 34 -18.62 7.82 5.56
C GLY A 34 -17.84 8.63 6.61
N ARG A 35 -17.11 7.98 7.53
CA ARG A 35 -16.26 8.67 8.52
C ARG A 35 -14.97 9.19 7.91
N LEU A 36 -14.39 8.44 6.98
CA LEU A 36 -13.16 8.79 6.27
C LEU A 36 -13.42 9.83 5.17
N GLU A 37 -14.51 9.70 4.41
CA GLU A 37 -14.92 10.67 3.38
C GLU A 37 -15.27 12.04 3.98
N ALA A 38 -15.90 12.06 5.15
CA ALA A 38 -16.22 13.30 5.87
C ALA A 38 -14.97 13.99 6.44
N ALA A 39 -13.85 13.27 6.59
CA ALA A 39 -12.60 13.80 7.12
C ALA A 39 -11.66 14.27 6.00
N ASP A 40 -11.40 13.43 4.98
CA ASP A 40 -10.61 13.78 3.79
C ASP A 40 -10.78 12.74 2.66
N ALA A 41 -11.60 13.09 1.66
CA ALA A 41 -11.84 12.25 0.48
C ALA A 41 -10.58 11.99 -0.37
N TYR A 42 -9.58 12.88 -0.34
CA TYR A 42 -8.33 12.67 -1.07
C TYR A 42 -7.51 11.55 -0.43
N THR A 43 -7.42 11.56 0.90
CA THR A 43 -6.75 10.52 1.69
C THR A 43 -7.39 9.15 1.51
N LEU A 44 -8.72 9.08 1.52
CA LEU A 44 -9.42 7.82 1.26
C LEU A 44 -9.12 7.27 -0.14
N ASN A 45 -9.20 8.10 -1.17
CA ASN A 45 -8.93 7.68 -2.55
C ASN A 45 -7.49 7.16 -2.71
N ARG A 46 -6.52 7.77 -2.01
CA ARG A 46 -5.14 7.28 -1.97
C ARG A 46 -5.04 5.92 -1.30
N LEU A 47 -5.68 5.72 -0.15
CA LEU A 47 -5.70 4.43 0.57
C LEU A 47 -6.28 3.32 -0.30
N GLU A 48 -7.44 3.54 -0.93
CA GLU A 48 -8.08 2.57 -1.83
C GLU A 48 -7.13 2.15 -2.96
N LYS A 49 -6.46 3.10 -3.60
CA LYS A 49 -5.48 2.82 -4.66
C LYS A 49 -4.30 1.99 -4.16
N GLN A 50 -3.76 2.31 -3.00
CA GLN A 50 -2.62 1.56 -2.46
C GLN A 50 -3.02 0.14 -2.05
N ILE A 51 -4.16 -0.02 -1.36
CA ILE A 51 -4.69 -1.33 -0.98
C ILE A 51 -4.97 -2.19 -2.22
N SER A 52 -5.57 -1.60 -3.25
CA SER A 52 -5.80 -2.25 -4.54
C SER A 52 -4.50 -2.72 -5.20
N ARG A 53 -3.47 -1.87 -5.24
CA ARG A 53 -2.16 -2.23 -5.77
C ARG A 53 -1.49 -3.34 -4.96
N TYR A 54 -1.65 -3.33 -3.63
CA TYR A 54 -1.11 -4.37 -2.75
C TYR A 54 -1.74 -5.74 -3.03
N LEU A 55 -3.07 -5.79 -3.21
CA LEU A 55 -3.83 -7.02 -3.42
C LEU A 55 -3.63 -7.63 -4.81
N TYR A 56 -3.69 -6.79 -5.84
CA TYR A 56 -3.80 -7.25 -7.24
C TYR A 56 -2.55 -6.98 -8.07
N GLY A 57 -1.64 -6.15 -7.57
CA GLY A 57 -0.36 -5.91 -8.22
C GLY A 57 0.51 -7.16 -8.09
N GLN A 58 1.00 -7.68 -9.22
CA GLN A 58 2.04 -8.70 -9.25
C GLN A 58 3.38 -8.08 -8.84
N LEU A 59 3.51 -7.80 -7.54
CA LEU A 59 4.58 -6.99 -6.96
C LEU A 59 5.62 -7.87 -6.26
N SER A 60 6.87 -7.40 -6.31
CA SER A 60 7.93 -7.92 -5.45
C SER A 60 7.62 -7.63 -3.98
N GLN A 61 8.24 -8.38 -3.06
CA GLN A 61 8.05 -8.13 -1.62
C GLN A 61 8.49 -6.73 -1.21
N GLU A 62 9.57 -6.21 -1.79
CA GLU A 62 10.04 -4.84 -1.55
C GLU A 62 8.99 -3.81 -1.98
N SER A 63 8.33 -4.03 -3.13
CA SER A 63 7.25 -3.16 -3.59
C SER A 63 5.97 -3.30 -2.75
N LYS A 64 5.69 -4.48 -2.19
CA LYS A 64 4.59 -4.67 -1.23
C LYS A 64 4.86 -3.92 0.06
N ASP A 65 6.10 -3.98 0.55
CA ASP A 65 6.53 -3.25 1.75
C ASP A 65 6.45 -1.73 1.54
N ASP A 66 6.83 -1.23 0.37
CA ASP A 66 6.73 0.19 0.03
C ASP A 66 5.27 0.67 0.08
N ILE A 67 4.35 -0.13 -0.48
CA ILE A 67 2.91 0.16 -0.42
C ILE A 67 2.38 0.12 1.02
N LEU A 68 2.76 -0.89 1.81
CA LEU A 68 2.37 -0.95 3.21
C LEU A 68 2.90 0.27 3.98
N CYS A 69 4.12 0.72 3.70
CA CYS A 69 4.69 1.91 4.31
C CYS A 69 3.90 3.19 3.93
N ASP A 70 3.43 3.32 2.69
CA ASP A 70 2.56 4.43 2.28
C ASP A 70 1.21 4.40 3.00
N ILE A 71 0.61 3.21 3.14
CA ILE A 71 -0.63 3.00 3.91
C ILE A 71 -0.39 3.37 5.38
N GLY A 72 0.69 2.89 5.98
CA GLY A 72 1.05 3.14 7.38
C GLY A 72 1.29 4.63 7.67
N GLN A 73 1.94 5.35 6.77
CA GLN A 73 2.09 6.81 6.89
C GLN A 73 0.76 7.54 6.74
N THR A 74 -0.07 7.13 5.78
CA THR A 74 -1.38 7.74 5.53
C THR A 74 -2.35 7.50 6.69
N ALA A 75 -2.24 6.35 7.36
CA ALA A 75 -3.00 5.98 8.54
C ALA A 75 -2.37 6.46 9.86
N GLU A 76 -1.27 7.23 9.80
CA GLU A 76 -0.51 7.73 10.95
C GLU A 76 -0.03 6.61 11.91
N LEU A 77 0.18 5.40 11.40
CA LEU A 77 0.70 4.25 12.14
C LEU A 77 2.22 4.23 12.26
N LEU A 78 2.90 4.92 11.34
CA LEU A 78 4.35 5.07 11.31
C LEU A 78 4.69 6.50 11.72
N THR A 79 5.44 6.63 12.81
CA THR A 79 5.96 7.92 13.26
C THR A 79 7.17 8.34 12.45
N GLN A 80 7.61 9.59 12.63
CA GLN A 80 8.87 10.06 12.04
C GLN A 80 10.06 9.19 12.48
N CYS A 81 10.11 8.75 13.75
CA CYS A 81 11.18 7.88 14.25
C CYS A 81 11.18 6.54 13.51
N ASP A 82 10.01 5.94 13.30
CA ASP A 82 9.90 4.66 12.56
C ASP A 82 10.41 4.82 11.12
N MET A 83 10.11 5.95 10.48
CA MET A 83 10.61 6.26 9.13
C MET A 83 12.13 6.47 9.10
N GLU A 84 12.69 7.11 10.12
CA GLU A 84 14.14 7.28 10.25
C GLU A 84 14.84 5.92 10.41
N ASP A 85 14.27 5.01 11.21
CA ASP A 85 14.76 3.65 11.39
C ASP A 85 14.66 2.83 10.10
N ILE A 86 13.52 2.89 9.39
CA ILE A 86 13.35 2.24 8.07
C ILE A 86 14.41 2.73 7.09
N HIS A 87 14.62 4.05 7.00
CA HIS A 87 15.62 4.63 6.11
C HIS A 87 17.05 4.26 6.53
N GLN A 88 17.33 4.15 7.84
CA GLN A 88 18.63 3.70 8.33
C GLN A 88 18.90 2.26 7.89
N ARG A 89 17.94 1.35 8.08
CA ARG A 89 18.05 -0.05 7.61
C ARG A 89 18.25 -0.12 6.10
N MET A 90 17.58 0.75 5.33
CA MET A 90 17.79 0.84 3.88
C MET A 90 19.20 1.29 3.52
N ARG A 91 19.77 2.29 4.22
CA ARG A 91 21.16 2.73 4.01
C ARG A 91 22.18 1.63 4.31
N GLU A 92 21.92 0.84 5.34
CA GLU A 92 22.82 -0.24 5.78
C GLU A 92 22.75 -1.47 4.87
N THR A 93 21.56 -1.85 4.42
CA THR A 93 21.33 -3.09 3.67
C THR A 93 21.23 -2.87 2.16
N GLY A 94 21.04 -1.63 1.72
CA GLY A 94 20.77 -1.27 0.33
C GLY A 94 19.39 -1.66 -0.19
N ARG A 95 18.47 -2.10 0.69
CA ARG A 95 17.12 -2.55 0.31
C ARG A 95 16.06 -1.96 1.22
N PHE A 96 14.93 -1.57 0.63
CA PHE A 96 13.76 -1.17 1.39
C PHE A 96 13.03 -2.42 1.91
N TYR A 97 12.67 -2.44 3.19
CA TYR A 97 11.79 -3.46 3.74
C TYR A 97 11.17 -3.00 5.05
N LEU A 98 9.99 -3.53 5.32
CA LEU A 98 9.36 -3.47 6.62
C LEU A 98 9.73 -4.70 7.46
N MET A 99 9.82 -4.54 8.77
CA MET A 99 9.90 -5.67 9.69
C MET A 99 8.55 -6.38 9.76
N ASN A 100 8.54 -7.66 10.16
CA ASN A 100 7.29 -8.42 10.23
C ASN A 100 6.25 -7.77 11.17
N GLY A 101 6.70 -7.19 12.29
CA GLY A 101 5.83 -6.46 13.21
C GLY A 101 5.19 -5.22 12.57
N GLU A 102 5.99 -4.43 11.83
CA GLU A 102 5.51 -3.24 11.11
C GLU A 102 4.48 -3.63 10.03
N ARG A 103 4.76 -4.69 9.25
CA ARG A 103 3.79 -5.21 8.26
C ARG A 103 2.48 -5.61 8.92
N GLN A 104 2.55 -6.40 9.99
CA GLN A 104 1.35 -6.94 10.65
C GLN A 104 0.53 -5.84 11.32
N GLN A 105 1.16 -4.83 11.90
CA GLN A 105 0.45 -3.67 12.44
C GLN A 105 -0.41 -2.99 11.36
N ILE A 106 0.17 -2.76 10.18
CA ILE A 106 -0.54 -2.10 9.08
C ILE A 106 -1.64 -3.00 8.51
N ILE A 107 -1.36 -4.30 8.32
CA ILE A 107 -2.34 -5.29 7.83
C ILE A 107 -3.54 -5.38 8.80
N ASN A 108 -3.28 -5.47 10.10
CA ASN A 108 -4.33 -5.53 11.12
C ASN A 108 -5.16 -4.25 11.13
N TRP A 109 -4.53 -3.08 11.01
CA TRP A 109 -5.26 -1.83 10.91
C TRP A 109 -6.17 -1.79 9.68
N VAL A 110 -5.70 -2.20 8.51
CA VAL A 110 -6.52 -2.27 7.29
C VAL A 110 -7.73 -3.20 7.49
N LYS A 111 -7.52 -4.34 8.15
CA LYS A 111 -8.60 -5.27 8.50
C LYS A 111 -9.58 -4.67 9.51
N ASP A 112 -9.09 -4.11 10.60
CA ASP A 112 -9.90 -3.67 11.73
C ASP A 112 -10.65 -2.37 11.43
N GLU A 113 -9.99 -1.41 10.78
CA GLU A 113 -10.54 -0.08 10.48
C GLU A 113 -11.20 0.02 9.11
N LEU A 114 -10.72 -0.71 8.10
CA LEU A 114 -11.31 -0.66 6.76
C LEU A 114 -12.16 -1.89 6.44
N GLY A 115 -12.01 -2.98 7.20
CA GLY A 115 -12.76 -4.22 6.95
C GLY A 115 -12.25 -4.98 5.73
N ILE A 116 -11.01 -4.75 5.31
CA ILE A 116 -10.41 -5.40 4.14
C ILE A 116 -9.36 -6.41 4.64
N ASP A 117 -9.56 -7.70 4.35
CA ASP A 117 -8.53 -8.69 4.63
C ASP A 117 -7.46 -8.69 3.53
N ILE A 118 -6.31 -8.08 3.83
CA ILE A 118 -5.14 -8.07 2.94
C ILE A 118 -4.04 -9.03 3.41
N ALA A 119 -4.31 -9.88 4.40
CA ALA A 119 -3.38 -10.92 4.79
C ALA A 119 -3.29 -11.94 3.66
N ILE A 120 -2.25 -11.81 2.83
CA ILE A 120 -1.98 -12.78 1.76
C ILE A 120 -1.61 -14.09 2.46
N PRO A 121 -2.35 -15.20 2.24
CA PRO A 121 -1.87 -16.50 2.66
C PRO A 121 -0.61 -16.79 1.84
N ASP A 122 0.51 -17.07 2.52
CA ASP A 122 1.71 -17.61 1.88
C ASP A 122 1.28 -18.78 0.97
N MET A 123 1.47 -18.62 -0.35
CA MET A 123 1.41 -19.71 -1.32
C MET A 123 2.83 -20.05 -1.76
#